data_AF-A0AAJ5USH1-F1
#
_entry.id   AF-A0AAJ5USH1-F1
#
_cell.length_a   1.000
_cell.length_b   1.000
_cell.length_c   1.000
_cell.angle_alpha   90.00
_cell.angle_beta   90.00
_cell.angle_gamma   90.00
#
_symmetry.space_group_name_H-M   'P 1'
#
loop_
_entity.id
_entity.type
_entity.pdbx_description
1 polymer ?
#
loop_
_entity_poly.entity_id
_entity_poly.type
_entity_poly.pdbx_seq_one_letter_code
_entity_poly.pdbx_strand_id
1 'polypeptide(L)'
;MKWMHILQRISVVILMGGIALWLNTTTVQAADQSMNYQVKANLPSSQNNQSVTYFDLRLAPNQEETISITVQNKDNQAHIFNISPNTAVTNQNGVVDYSQSKKKADETAPANIASLITGDKKVTVPAHSSKDAIFKIKMPAKK
;
A
#
# COMPACT_ATOMS: atom_id res chain seq x y z
N MET A 1 61.97 19.58 29.54
CA MET A 1 61.09 18.39 29.70
C MET A 1 59.59 18.68 29.88
N LYS A 2 59.12 19.92 30.13
CA LYS A 2 57.67 20.21 30.26
C LYS A 2 56.87 20.10 28.96
N TRP A 3 57.51 20.33 27.81
CA TRP A 3 56.86 20.36 26.49
C TRP A 3 56.51 18.96 25.96
N MET A 4 57.29 17.95 26.32
CA MET A 4 57.03 16.55 25.95
C MET A 4 55.73 16.03 26.59
N HIS A 5 55.48 16.39 27.85
CA HIS A 5 54.26 16.02 28.56
C HIS A 5 53.02 16.78 28.07
N ILE A 6 53.19 18.00 27.55
CA ILE A 6 52.09 18.79 26.95
C ILE A 6 51.67 18.18 25.61
N LEU A 7 52.64 17.83 24.75
CA LEU A 7 52.35 17.16 23.47
C LEU A 7 51.69 15.79 23.67
N GLN A 8 52.19 14.99 24.63
CA GLN A 8 51.59 13.69 24.96
C GLN A 8 50.15 13.81 25.46
N ARG A 9 49.83 14.83 26.27
CA ARG A 9 48.46 15.08 26.76
C ARG A 9 47.51 15.49 25.63
N ILE A 10 47.97 16.32 24.70
CA ILE A 10 47.18 16.72 23.51
C ILE A 10 46.90 15.51 22.62
N SER A 11 47.90 14.65 22.39
CA SER A 11 47.72 13.42 21.63
C SER A 11 46.71 12.46 22.26
N VAL A 12 46.69 12.31 23.59
CA VAL A 12 45.71 11.47 24.29
C VAL A 12 44.29 12.02 24.17
N VAL A 13 44.11 13.35 24.24
CA VAL A 13 42.79 13.99 24.08
C VAL A 13 42.27 13.84 22.65
N ILE A 14 43.13 13.96 21.64
CA ILE A 14 42.76 13.73 20.24
C ILE A 14 42.40 12.25 20.00
N LEU A 15 43.16 11.32 20.60
CA LEU A 15 42.88 9.89 20.51
C LEU A 15 41.54 9.53 21.19
N MET A 16 41.27 10.07 22.38
CA MET A 16 40.01 9.84 23.09
C MET A 16 38.81 10.49 22.39
N GLY A 17 38.97 11.68 21.81
CA GLY A 17 37.94 12.34 21.00
C GLY A 17 37.63 11.57 19.71
N GLY A 18 38.65 11.01 19.06
CA GLY A 18 38.49 10.14 17.90
C GLY A 18 37.72 8.87 18.24
N ILE A 19 38.04 8.20 19.35
CA ILE A 19 37.34 6.98 19.77
C ILE A 19 35.87 7.27 20.13
N ALA A 20 35.59 8.40 20.76
CA ALA A 20 34.21 8.81 21.07
C ALA A 20 33.37 9.05 19.79
N LEU A 21 33.98 9.53 18.70
CA LEU A 21 33.29 9.73 17.42
C LEU A 21 32.99 8.41 16.69
N TRP A 22 33.79 7.36 16.91
CA TRP A 22 33.57 6.04 16.30
C TRP A 22 32.53 5.20 17.06
N LEU A 23 32.30 5.48 18.35
CA LEU A 23 31.32 4.74 19.19
C LEU A 23 29.87 5.21 19.02
N ASN A 24 29.64 6.33 18.32
CA ASN A 24 28.30 6.90 18.09
C ASN A 24 27.71 6.55 16.72
N THR A 25 28.03 5.37 16.17
CA THR A 25 27.35 4.89 14.96
C THR A 25 25.98 4.33 15.34
N THR A 26 24.96 5.18 15.39
CA THR A 26 23.57 4.73 15.48
C THR A 26 23.18 4.07 14.17
N THR A 27 23.03 2.75 14.16
CA THR A 27 22.46 2.02 13.04
C THR A 27 20.98 2.34 12.94
N VAL A 28 20.59 3.15 11.96
CA VAL A 28 19.18 3.38 11.63
C VAL A 28 18.74 2.23 10.73
N GLN A 29 17.95 1.31 11.28
CA GLN A 29 17.30 0.28 10.48
C GLN A 29 16.07 0.90 9.82
N ALA A 30 16.09 1.01 8.50
CA ALA A 30 14.90 1.37 7.75
C ALA A 30 13.83 0.31 8.05
N ALA A 31 12.64 0.75 8.48
CA ALA A 31 11.50 -0.15 8.64
C ALA A 31 11.22 -0.76 7.27
N ASP A 32 11.35 -2.08 7.16
CA ASP A 32 11.03 -2.82 5.95
C ASP A 32 9.57 -2.52 5.60
N GLN A 33 9.36 -1.71 4.56
CA GLN A 33 8.03 -1.37 4.06
C GLN A 33 7.50 -2.50 3.17
N SER A 34 8.10 -3.70 3.20
CA SER A 34 7.51 -4.87 2.58
C SER A 34 6.17 -5.16 3.24
N MET A 35 5.08 -4.93 2.53
CA MET A 35 3.77 -5.37 2.97
C MET A 35 3.78 -6.90 3.03
N ASN A 36 3.50 -7.47 4.20
CA ASN A 36 3.40 -8.93 4.41
C ASN A 36 2.13 -9.55 3.80
N TYR A 37 1.58 -8.92 2.77
CA TYR A 37 0.41 -9.39 2.05
C TYR A 37 0.53 -9.07 0.57
N GLN A 38 -0.20 -9.83 -0.25
CA GLN A 38 -0.37 -9.57 -1.67
C GLN A 38 -1.85 -9.55 -2.02
N VAL A 39 -2.21 -8.76 -3.03
CA VAL A 39 -3.55 -8.70 -3.59
C VAL A 39 -3.46 -8.97 -5.08
N LYS A 40 -4.29 -9.90 -5.57
CA LYS A 40 -4.39 -10.25 -6.98
C LYS A 40 -5.82 -10.05 -7.47
N ALA A 41 -5.99 -9.44 -8.63
CA ALA A 41 -7.27 -9.43 -9.33
C ALA A 41 -7.54 -10.78 -10.00
N ASN A 42 -8.71 -11.37 -9.76
CA ASN A 42 -9.17 -12.55 -10.51
C ASN A 42 -9.96 -12.05 -11.71
N LEU A 43 -9.28 -11.94 -12.86
CA LEU A 43 -9.84 -11.31 -14.05
C LEU A 43 -11.03 -12.11 -14.58
N PRO A 44 -12.21 -11.49 -14.76
CA PRO A 44 -13.36 -12.17 -15.34
C PRO A 44 -13.18 -12.39 -16.84
N SER A 45 -14.05 -13.20 -17.44
CA SER A 45 -14.08 -13.39 -18.90
C SER A 45 -14.49 -12.12 -19.66
N SER A 46 -15.21 -11.21 -18.99
CA SER A 46 -15.65 -9.90 -19.50
C SER A 46 -14.53 -8.85 -19.56
N GLN A 47 -13.32 -9.19 -19.09
CA GLN A 47 -12.13 -8.35 -19.12
C GLN A 47 -11.73 -7.95 -20.54
N ASN A 48 -11.51 -6.66 -20.76
CA ASN A 48 -11.12 -6.12 -22.08
C ASN A 48 -9.69 -6.51 -22.46
N ASN A 49 -8.76 -6.47 -21.50
CA ASN A 49 -7.37 -6.88 -21.70
C ASN A 49 -6.96 -8.00 -20.72
N GLN A 50 -6.74 -9.21 -21.25
CA GLN A 50 -6.33 -10.39 -20.46
C GLN A 50 -4.82 -10.39 -20.12
N SER A 51 -4.03 -9.49 -20.69
CA SER A 51 -2.57 -9.45 -20.48
C SER A 51 -2.14 -8.59 -19.27
N VAL A 52 -3.09 -7.94 -18.59
CA VAL A 52 -2.81 -7.05 -17.45
C VAL A 52 -3.23 -7.68 -16.13
N THR A 53 -2.71 -7.19 -15.01
CA THR A 53 -2.97 -7.73 -13.67
C THR A 53 -4.01 -6.93 -12.87
N TYR A 54 -4.76 -6.05 -13.53
CA TYR A 54 -5.80 -5.20 -12.96
C TYR A 54 -7.10 -5.30 -13.76
N PHE A 55 -8.22 -4.89 -13.17
CA PHE A 55 -9.51 -4.88 -13.86
C PHE A 55 -9.58 -3.76 -14.90
N ASP A 56 -9.75 -4.12 -16.17
CA ASP A 56 -10.03 -3.26 -17.32
C ASP A 56 -11.40 -3.67 -17.89
N LEU A 57 -12.47 -3.18 -17.25
CA LEU A 57 -13.84 -3.57 -17.54
C LEU A 57 -14.59 -2.49 -18.30
N ARG A 58 -15.28 -2.89 -19.36
CA ARG A 58 -16.19 -2.03 -20.12
C ARG A 58 -17.62 -2.56 -20.05
N LEU A 59 -18.31 -2.19 -18.98
CA LEU A 59 -19.68 -2.62 -18.71
C LEU A 59 -20.71 -1.65 -19.32
N ALA A 60 -21.82 -2.18 -19.84
CA ALA A 60 -22.93 -1.39 -20.37
C ALA A 60 -23.76 -0.75 -19.23
N PRO A 61 -24.58 0.30 -19.52
CA PRO A 61 -25.53 0.82 -18.54
C PRO A 61 -26.44 -0.26 -17.95
N ASN A 62 -26.70 -0.19 -16.64
CA ASN A 62 -27.41 -1.21 -15.86
C ASN A 62 -26.78 -2.61 -15.80
N GLN A 63 -25.64 -2.85 -16.46
CA GLN A 63 -24.97 -4.14 -16.38
C GLN A 63 -24.44 -4.38 -14.97
N GLU A 64 -24.57 -5.63 -14.53
CA GLU A 64 -24.01 -6.12 -13.28
C GLU A 64 -22.88 -7.10 -13.58
N GLU A 65 -21.81 -7.04 -12.80
CA GLU A 65 -20.65 -7.93 -12.93
C GLU A 65 -20.20 -8.35 -11.52
N THR A 66 -19.89 -9.62 -11.34
CA THR A 66 -19.26 -10.11 -10.10
C THR A 66 -17.77 -10.29 -10.35
N ILE A 67 -16.94 -9.65 -9.54
CA ILE A 67 -15.49 -9.78 -9.55
C ILE A 67 -14.99 -10.32 -8.21
N SER A 68 -13.78 -10.86 -8.20
CA SER A 68 -13.12 -11.22 -6.94
C SER A 68 -11.65 -10.85 -6.95
N ILE A 69 -11.12 -10.60 -5.76
CA ILE A 69 -9.69 -10.46 -5.53
C ILE A 69 -9.23 -11.56 -4.59
N THR A 70 -8.02 -12.07 -4.78
CA THR A 70 -7.37 -12.96 -3.82
C THR A 70 -6.44 -12.13 -2.94
N VAL A 71 -6.67 -12.18 -1.62
CA VAL A 71 -5.80 -11.61 -0.59
C VAL A 71 -4.95 -12.73 -0.01
N GLN A 72 -3.64 -12.62 -0.19
CA GLN A 72 -2.65 -13.55 0.37
C GLN A 72 -1.97 -12.91 1.56
N ASN A 73 -1.97 -13.61 2.69
CA ASN A 73 -1.23 -13.24 3.89
C ASN A 73 0.09 -14.04 3.95
N LYS A 74 1.22 -13.34 3.94
CA LYS A 74 2.57 -13.91 4.06
C LYS A 74 3.14 -13.86 5.48
N ASP A 75 2.40 -13.27 6.41
CA ASP A 75 2.83 -13.17 7.81
C ASP A 75 2.62 -14.50 8.55
N ASN A 76 3.31 -14.62 9.69
CA ASN A 76 3.23 -15.76 10.60
C ASN A 76 1.98 -15.75 11.49
N GLN A 77 1.15 -14.71 11.39
CA GLN A 77 -0.08 -14.55 12.15
C GLN A 77 -1.27 -14.27 11.23
N ALA A 78 -2.48 -14.57 11.72
CA ALA A 78 -3.71 -14.25 11.01
C ALA A 78 -3.96 -12.74 11.01
N HIS A 79 -4.45 -12.20 9.90
CA HIS A 79 -4.77 -10.78 9.74
C HIS A 79 -6.20 -10.58 9.28
N ILE A 80 -6.80 -9.46 9.70
CA ILE A 80 -8.09 -8.98 9.19
C ILE A 80 -7.79 -7.80 8.26
N PHE A 81 -8.03 -7.99 6.97
CA PHE A 81 -7.86 -6.94 5.97
C PHE A 81 -9.17 -6.20 5.78
N ASN A 82 -9.13 -4.87 5.91
CA ASN A 82 -10.26 -4.00 5.56
C ASN A 82 -10.18 -3.66 4.07
N ILE A 83 -11.30 -3.80 3.36
CA ILE A 83 -11.39 -3.53 1.93
C ILE A 83 -12.37 -2.40 1.69
N SER A 84 -11.97 -1.42 0.89
CA SER A 84 -12.79 -0.25 0.58
C SER A 84 -12.54 0.19 -0.86
N PRO A 85 -13.55 0.16 -1.73
CA PRO A 85 -13.43 0.74 -3.07
C PRO A 85 -13.33 2.26 -2.96
N ASN A 86 -12.31 2.86 -3.56
CA ASN A 86 -12.08 4.31 -3.56
C ASN A 86 -11.78 4.80 -4.97
N THR A 87 -12.21 6.03 -5.27
CA THR A 87 -11.84 6.71 -6.52
C THR A 87 -10.38 7.17 -6.42
N ALA A 88 -9.57 6.84 -7.42
CA ALA A 88 -8.19 7.31 -7.52
C ALA A 88 -8.16 8.83 -7.70
N VAL A 89 -7.30 9.53 -6.96
CA VAL A 89 -7.09 10.96 -7.14
C VAL A 89 -5.60 11.28 -7.19
N THR A 90 -5.23 12.33 -7.91
CA THR A 90 -3.84 12.80 -7.88
C THR A 90 -3.67 13.73 -6.67
N ASN A 91 -2.69 13.44 -5.81
CA ASN A 91 -2.36 14.30 -4.67
C ASN A 91 -1.44 15.46 -5.08
N GLN A 92 -1.12 16.36 -4.15
CA GLN A 92 -0.28 17.54 -4.43
C GLN A 92 1.13 17.22 -4.94
N ASN A 93 1.61 15.99 -4.71
CA ASN A 93 2.91 15.52 -5.16
C ASN A 93 2.85 14.81 -6.53
N GLY A 94 1.70 14.83 -7.22
CA GLY A 94 1.52 14.16 -8.51
C GLY A 94 1.39 12.63 -8.41
N VAL A 95 1.14 12.09 -7.21
CA VAL A 95 1.03 10.64 -6.98
C VAL A 95 -0.43 10.24 -6.88
N VAL A 96 -0.77 9.07 -7.43
CA VAL A 96 -2.11 8.48 -7.31
C VAL A 96 -2.38 8.08 -5.86
N ASP A 97 -3.49 8.55 -5.32
CA ASP A 97 -3.91 8.39 -3.94
C ASP A 97 -5.32 7.78 -3.89
N TYR A 98 -5.44 6.68 -3.15
CA TYR A 98 -6.69 5.93 -2.94
C TYR A 98 -7.16 6.02 -1.48
N SER A 99 -6.50 6.80 -0.61
CA SER A 99 -6.86 6.93 0.80
C SER A 99 -8.08 7.83 1.04
N GLN A 100 -8.48 8.61 0.03
CA GLN A 100 -9.51 9.64 0.13
C GLN A 100 -10.93 9.07 -0.10
N SER A 101 -11.45 8.33 0.88
CA SER A 101 -12.77 7.68 0.80
C SER A 101 -13.98 8.61 0.73
N LYS A 102 -13.81 9.90 1.10
CA LYS A 102 -14.88 10.90 1.16
C LYS A 102 -14.78 11.99 0.09
N LYS A 103 -13.82 11.88 -0.83
CA LYS A 103 -13.68 12.92 -1.86
C LYS A 103 -14.90 12.89 -2.77
N LYS A 104 -15.52 14.06 -2.96
CA LYS A 104 -16.64 14.23 -3.89
C LYS A 104 -16.17 13.78 -5.27
N ALA A 105 -17.00 13.00 -5.95
CA ALA A 105 -16.75 12.69 -7.35
C ALA A 105 -16.75 13.99 -8.16
N ASP A 106 -16.02 13.98 -9.28
CA ASP A 106 -16.13 15.05 -10.27
C ASP A 106 -17.61 15.23 -10.65
N GLU A 107 -18.06 16.48 -10.81
CA GLU A 107 -19.47 16.77 -11.12
C GLU A 107 -19.87 16.26 -12.51
N THR A 108 -18.89 16.04 -13.40
CA THR A 108 -19.14 15.42 -14.70
C THR A 108 -19.19 13.90 -14.65
N ALA A 109 -18.80 13.28 -13.53
CA ALA A 109 -18.85 11.83 -13.40
C ALA A 109 -20.28 11.36 -13.06
N PRO A 110 -20.85 10.38 -13.79
CA PRO A 110 -22.22 9.94 -13.57
C PRO A 110 -22.45 9.27 -12.20
N ALA A 111 -21.38 8.74 -11.58
CA ALA A 111 -21.41 8.12 -10.26
C ALA A 111 -20.01 8.04 -9.65
N ASN A 112 -19.94 7.89 -8.31
CA ASN A 112 -18.71 7.53 -7.60
C ASN A 112 -18.50 6.01 -7.62
N ILE A 113 -17.30 5.53 -7.91
CA ILE A 113 -17.01 4.08 -7.96
C ILE A 113 -17.39 3.34 -6.68
N ALA A 114 -17.22 3.97 -5.51
CA ALA A 114 -17.57 3.39 -4.22
C ALA A 114 -19.08 3.10 -4.08
N SER A 115 -19.92 3.83 -4.82
CA SER A 115 -21.38 3.62 -4.83
C SER A 115 -21.81 2.52 -5.80
N LEU A 116 -20.96 2.18 -6.78
CA LEU A 116 -21.25 1.15 -7.78
C LEU A 116 -20.85 -0.25 -7.34
N ILE A 117 -20.03 -0.37 -6.29
CA ILE A 117 -19.43 -1.63 -5.84
C ILE A 117 -19.98 -1.98 -4.46
N THR A 118 -20.57 -3.17 -4.35
CA THR A 118 -20.99 -3.77 -3.08
C THR A 118 -20.28 -5.12 -2.88
N GLY A 119 -20.09 -5.57 -1.64
CA GLY A 119 -19.37 -6.83 -1.37
C GLY A 119 -18.64 -6.85 -0.04
N ASP A 120 -17.60 -7.67 0.03
CA ASP A 120 -16.84 -7.91 1.26
C ASP A 120 -16.09 -6.67 1.73
N LYS A 121 -16.38 -6.21 2.95
CA LYS A 121 -15.68 -5.08 3.59
C LYS A 121 -14.47 -5.51 4.40
N LYS A 122 -14.42 -6.79 4.78
CA LYS A 122 -13.37 -7.38 5.59
C LYS A 122 -13.12 -8.81 5.17
N VAL A 123 -11.87 -9.23 5.19
CA VAL A 123 -11.49 -10.64 4.99
C VAL A 123 -10.46 -11.04 6.04
N THR A 124 -10.76 -12.11 6.79
CA THR A 124 -9.83 -12.68 7.78
C THR A 124 -9.02 -13.78 7.12
N VAL A 125 -7.72 -13.55 6.94
CA VAL A 125 -6.81 -14.48 6.25
C VAL A 125 -5.81 -15.05 7.26
N PRO A 126 -5.83 -16.37 7.52
CA PRO A 126 -4.84 -17.04 8.37
C PRO A 126 -3.39 -16.79 7.93
N ALA A 127 -2.44 -17.06 8.82
CA ALA A 127 -1.01 -17.06 8.51
C ALA A 127 -0.71 -17.93 7.27
N HIS A 128 0.19 -17.46 6.40
CA HIS A 128 0.64 -18.18 5.19
C HIS A 128 -0.47 -18.74 4.29
N SER A 129 -1.58 -18.03 4.18
CA SER A 129 -2.76 -18.49 3.42
C SER A 129 -3.36 -17.40 2.55
N SER A 130 -4.34 -17.77 1.73
CA SER A 130 -5.06 -16.86 0.85
C SER A 130 -6.56 -17.01 1.01
N LYS A 131 -7.31 -15.93 0.82
CA LYS A 131 -8.77 -15.96 0.66
C LYS A 131 -9.23 -15.00 -0.42
N ASP A 132 -10.33 -15.36 -1.05
CA ASP A 132 -11.00 -14.49 -1.99
C ASP A 132 -11.97 -13.55 -1.27
N ALA A 133 -12.03 -12.31 -1.75
CA ALA A 133 -13.06 -11.34 -1.41
C ALA A 133 -13.85 -11.03 -2.68
N ILE A 134 -15.19 -11.07 -2.57
CA ILE A 134 -16.11 -11.01 -3.70
C ILE A 134 -16.84 -9.66 -3.71
N PHE A 135 -16.99 -9.10 -4.91
CA PHE A 135 -17.66 -7.82 -5.13
C PHE A 135 -18.60 -7.89 -6.31
N LYS A 136 -19.72 -7.18 -6.18
CA LYS A 136 -20.69 -6.94 -7.24
C LYS A 136 -20.61 -5.50 -7.68
N ILE A 137 -20.33 -5.29 -8.96
CA ILE A 137 -20.39 -4.01 -9.64
C ILE A 137 -21.78 -3.87 -10.27
N LYS A 138 -22.41 -2.71 -10.11
CA LYS A 138 -23.65 -2.33 -10.80
C LYS A 138 -23.46 -0.99 -11.48
N MET A 139 -23.52 -0.96 -12.80
CA MET A 139 -23.40 0.29 -13.56
C MET A 139 -24.66 1.17 -13.43
N PRO A 140 -24.51 2.51 -13.45
CA PRO A 140 -25.65 3.42 -13.48
C PRO A 140 -26.47 3.25 -14.76
N ALA A 141 -27.71 3.73 -14.71
CA ALA A 141 -28.64 3.66 -15.84
C ALA A 141 -28.27 4.61 -17.00
N LYS A 142 -27.45 5.63 -16.72
CA LYS A 142 -26.99 6.64 -17.68
C LYS A 142 -25.47 6.71 -17.67
N LYS A 143 -24.90 7.01 -18.82
CA LYS A 143 -23.47 7.28 -19.00
C LYS A 143 -23.09 8.66 -18.49
#